data_AF-A0A261BHU8-F1
#
_entry.id   AF-A0A261BHU8-F1
#
_cell.length_a   1.000
_cell.length_b   1.000
_cell.length_c   1.000
_cell.angle_alpha   90.00
_cell.angle_beta   90.00
_cell.angle_gamma   90.00
#
_symmetry.space_group_name_H-M   'P 1'
#
loop_
_entity.id
_entity.type
_entity.pdbx_description
1 polymer ?
#
loop_
_entity_poly.entity_id
_entity_poly.type
_entity_poly.pdbx_seq_one_letter_code
_entity_poly.pdbx_strand_id
1 'polypeptide(L)'
;MFFPQQTEEDHCDVQMSRGKQKLPIRRLEISQDAAYRQLVEAYIRNGTRIRYFDFSKVPGFLEERDPEEFRLKVETLEISPINTVADHEHLAPFLELGTLKSVIYAMNARNREILDKPEVKTCKELTLITRSRHFPLTLETTWLASDKPIGSRFSWGQTEYQGVLDIFERFEEEKGAVPWKHPRLGNSFSAHGVKLSMGGGRDLVMFGGATKTEKRFNVAPWTFDMEIMAADDA
;
A
#
# COMPACT_ATOMS: atom_id res chain seq x y z
N MET A 1 4.43 -1.97 -19.33
CA MET A 1 5.32 -2.40 -18.24
C MET A 1 6.54 -3.04 -18.87
N PHE A 2 7.73 -2.76 -18.36
CA PHE A 2 8.99 -3.32 -18.83
C PHE A 2 9.54 -4.23 -17.74
N PHE A 3 10.02 -5.41 -18.13
CA PHE A 3 10.62 -6.37 -17.21
C PHE A 3 11.96 -6.85 -17.74
N PRO A 4 13.03 -6.07 -17.52
CA PRO A 4 14.40 -6.55 -17.69
C PRO A 4 14.67 -7.72 -16.72
N GLN A 5 15.05 -8.89 -17.22
CA GLN A 5 15.49 -10.05 -16.45
C GLN A 5 16.93 -10.38 -16.81
N GLN A 6 17.82 -10.44 -15.80
CA GLN A 6 19.20 -10.85 -16.01
C GLN A 6 19.24 -12.33 -16.42
N THR A 7 19.94 -12.64 -17.51
CA THR A 7 20.16 -14.04 -17.93
C THR A 7 21.61 -14.46 -17.73
N GLU A 8 22.57 -13.57 -18.00
CA GLU A 8 24.02 -13.72 -17.83
C GLU A 8 24.61 -12.33 -17.53
N GLU A 9 25.82 -12.19 -17.00
CA GLU A 9 26.42 -10.91 -16.49
C GLU A 9 26.21 -9.69 -17.41
N ASP A 10 26.30 -9.89 -18.73
CA ASP A 10 26.12 -8.84 -19.76
C ASP A 10 24.91 -9.07 -20.69
N HIS A 11 23.96 -9.91 -20.29
CA HIS A 11 22.77 -10.17 -21.08
C HIS A 11 21.49 -10.00 -20.28
N CYS A 12 20.53 -9.34 -20.90
CA CYS A 12 19.22 -9.09 -20.31
C CYS A 12 18.09 -9.37 -21.29
N ASP A 13 17.13 -10.18 -20.87
CA ASP A 13 15.88 -10.38 -21.58
C ASP A 13 14.87 -9.31 -21.13
N VAL A 14 14.38 -8.50 -22.07
CA VAL A 14 13.34 -7.50 -21.81
C VAL A 14 12.02 -7.98 -22.37
N GLN A 15 11.06 -8.20 -21.47
CA GLN A 15 9.66 -8.41 -21.84
C GLN A 15 8.88 -7.10 -21.70
N MET A 16 8.14 -6.75 -22.75
CA MET A 16 7.19 -5.64 -22.73
C MET A 16 5.76 -6.17 -22.65
N SER A 17 4.92 -5.49 -21.87
CA SER A 17 3.49 -5.80 -21.83
C SER A 17 2.62 -4.55 -21.86
N ARG A 18 1.47 -4.68 -22.54
CA ARG A 18 0.38 -3.69 -22.55
C ARG A 18 -0.91 -4.41 -22.10
N GLY A 19 -1.31 -4.17 -20.85
CA GLY A 19 -2.42 -4.91 -20.24
C GLY A 19 -2.12 -6.41 -20.18
N LYS A 20 -3.00 -7.25 -20.73
CA LYS A 20 -2.82 -8.71 -20.79
C LYS A 20 -1.94 -9.17 -21.96
N GLN A 21 -1.65 -8.30 -22.92
CA GLN A 21 -0.83 -8.64 -24.07
C GLN A 21 0.65 -8.60 -23.69
N LYS A 22 1.33 -9.73 -23.88
CA LYS A 22 2.79 -9.84 -23.78
C LYS A 22 3.37 -9.73 -25.19
N LEU A 23 4.35 -8.86 -25.36
CA LEU A 23 5.14 -8.77 -26.58
C LEU A 23 6.27 -9.81 -26.54
N PRO A 24 6.86 -10.16 -27.70
CA PRO A 24 8.03 -11.03 -27.75
C PRO A 24 9.15 -10.53 -26.83
N ILE A 25 9.82 -11.46 -26.17
CA ILE A 25 11.02 -11.18 -25.37
C ILE A 25 12.12 -10.73 -26.32
N ARG A 26 12.81 -9.64 -25.95
CA ARG A 26 14.00 -9.16 -26.67
C ARG A 26 15.22 -9.37 -25.78
N ARG A 27 16.19 -10.14 -26.26
CA ARG A 27 17.51 -10.24 -25.63
C ARG A 27 18.33 -9.01 -25.98
N LEU A 28 18.94 -8.40 -24.97
CA LEU A 28 19.84 -7.27 -25.08
C LEU A 28 21.23 -7.70 -24.60
N GLU A 29 22.26 -7.23 -25.30
CA GLU A 29 23.68 -7.42 -24.99
C GLU A 29 24.17 -6.34 -23.99
N ILE A 30 23.37 -6.12 -22.93
CA ILE A 30 23.68 -5.21 -21.83
C ILE A 30 23.20 -5.83 -20.52
N SER A 31 23.80 -5.42 -19.41
CA SER A 31 23.35 -5.80 -18.07
C SER A 31 21.92 -5.32 -17.78
N GLN A 32 21.25 -5.96 -16.82
CA GLN A 32 19.91 -5.56 -16.37
C GLN A 32 19.88 -4.11 -15.86
N ASP A 33 20.90 -3.65 -15.13
CA ASP A 33 20.97 -2.27 -14.62
C ASP A 33 21.08 -1.27 -15.78
N ALA A 34 21.92 -1.55 -16.78
CA ALA A 34 22.04 -0.71 -17.97
C ALA A 34 20.71 -0.64 -18.75
N ALA A 35 19.98 -1.76 -18.86
CA ALA A 35 18.66 -1.77 -19.47
C ALA A 35 17.64 -0.93 -18.67
N TYR A 36 17.61 -1.04 -17.35
CA TYR A 36 16.77 -0.20 -16.49
C TYR A 36 17.12 1.28 -16.65
N ARG A 37 18.41 1.62 -16.64
CA ARG A 37 18.91 2.99 -16.80
C ARG A 37 18.43 3.61 -18.11
N GLN A 38 18.60 2.91 -19.24
CA GLN A 38 18.12 3.40 -20.54
C GLN A 38 16.60 3.62 -20.57
N LEU A 39 15.82 2.70 -19.97
CA LEU A 39 14.37 2.84 -19.90
C LEU A 39 13.94 4.03 -19.04
N VAL A 40 14.57 4.21 -17.89
CA VAL A 40 14.27 5.33 -17.01
C VAL A 40 14.67 6.64 -17.67
N GLU A 41 15.86 6.76 -18.25
CA GLU A 41 16.30 7.98 -18.93
C GLU A 41 15.41 8.36 -20.12
N ALA A 42 14.92 7.37 -20.86
CA ALA A 42 14.06 7.61 -22.02
C ALA A 42 12.65 8.10 -21.62
N TYR A 43 12.09 7.59 -20.51
CA TYR A 43 10.66 7.76 -20.19
C TYR A 43 10.37 8.50 -18.88
N ILE A 44 11.34 8.63 -17.97
CA ILE A 44 11.17 9.19 -16.63
C ILE A 44 12.12 10.38 -16.46
N ARG A 45 11.54 11.54 -16.20
CA ARG A 45 12.24 12.81 -15.93
C ARG A 45 11.92 13.31 -14.53
N ASN A 46 12.66 14.30 -14.03
CA ASN A 46 12.31 14.97 -12.78
C ASN A 46 10.86 15.48 -12.82
N GLY A 47 10.11 15.27 -11.73
CA GLY A 47 8.71 15.65 -11.60
C GLY A 47 7.72 14.77 -12.37
N THR A 48 8.17 13.64 -12.94
CA THR A 48 7.28 12.70 -13.64
C THR A 48 6.16 12.23 -12.71
N ARG A 49 4.92 12.32 -13.20
CA ARG A 49 3.74 11.85 -12.48
C ARG A 49 3.47 10.40 -12.81
N ILE A 50 3.52 9.56 -11.78
CA ILE A 50 3.32 8.12 -11.86
C ILE A 50 2.05 7.78 -11.07
N ARG A 51 1.05 7.24 -11.76
CA ARG A 51 -0.20 6.84 -11.10
C ARG A 51 0.02 5.67 -10.14
N TYR A 52 0.83 4.71 -10.56
CA TYR A 52 1.08 3.48 -9.83
C TYR A 52 2.54 3.08 -10.03
N PHE A 53 3.26 2.96 -8.92
CA PHE A 53 4.67 2.62 -8.89
C PHE A 53 4.86 1.37 -8.02
N ASP A 54 5.34 0.30 -8.66
CA ASP A 54 5.73 -0.96 -8.03
C ASP A 54 7.22 -1.16 -8.34
N PHE A 55 7.99 -1.56 -7.34
CA PHE A 55 9.41 -1.85 -7.49
C PHE A 55 9.78 -3.14 -6.76
N SER A 56 10.42 -4.06 -7.47
CA SER A 56 10.96 -5.28 -6.88
C SER A 56 12.34 -5.09 -6.26
N LYS A 57 13.11 -4.13 -6.78
CA LYS A 57 14.47 -3.78 -6.37
C LYS A 57 14.71 -2.32 -6.72
N VAL A 58 15.41 -1.58 -5.87
CA VAL A 58 15.85 -0.22 -6.20
C VAL A 58 16.88 -0.31 -7.33
N PRO A 59 16.65 0.33 -8.48
CA PRO A 59 17.62 0.36 -9.56
C PRO A 59 18.91 1.07 -9.10
N GLY A 60 20.08 0.53 -9.45
CA GLY A 60 21.37 1.06 -8.98
C GLY A 60 21.64 2.47 -9.50
N PHE A 61 21.12 2.83 -10.67
CA PHE A 61 21.27 4.20 -11.20
C PHE A 61 20.67 5.28 -10.28
N LEU A 62 19.72 4.95 -9.39
CA LEU A 62 19.21 5.93 -8.41
C LEU A 62 20.29 6.32 -7.40
N GLU A 63 21.24 5.43 -7.10
CA GLU A 63 22.37 5.73 -6.20
C GLU A 63 23.28 6.84 -6.77
N GLU A 64 23.30 7.01 -8.09
CA GLU A 64 24.07 8.03 -8.79
C GLU A 64 23.33 9.39 -8.91
N ARG A 65 22.07 9.48 -8.45
CA ARG A 65 21.23 10.67 -8.63
C ARG A 65 21.05 11.47 -7.35
N ASP A 66 21.06 12.79 -7.50
CA ASP A 66 20.67 13.72 -6.44
C ASP A 66 19.14 13.72 -6.25
N PRO A 67 18.62 13.37 -5.05
CA PRO A 67 17.20 13.46 -4.73
C PRO A 67 16.61 14.88 -4.81
N GLU A 68 17.42 15.94 -4.80
CA GLU A 68 16.96 17.31 -5.01
C GLU A 68 16.72 17.62 -6.50
N GLU A 69 17.47 16.98 -7.40
CA GLU A 69 17.36 17.18 -8.85
C GLU A 69 16.44 16.17 -9.54
N PHE A 70 16.12 15.07 -8.85
CA PHE A 70 15.27 14.01 -9.39
C PHE A 70 14.24 13.52 -8.36
N ARG A 71 12.98 13.93 -8.52
CA ARG A 71 11.86 13.46 -7.71
C ARG A 71 10.71 12.93 -8.57
N LEU A 72 10.05 11.92 -8.04
CA LEU A 72 8.90 11.25 -8.63
C LEU A 72 7.62 11.66 -7.89
N LYS A 73 6.59 12.00 -8.65
CA LYS A 73 5.25 12.29 -8.13
C LYS A 73 4.39 11.04 -8.23
N VAL A 74 4.34 10.24 -7.17
CA VAL A 74 3.68 8.93 -7.16
C VAL A 74 2.32 9.04 -6.46
N GLU A 75 1.24 8.61 -7.12
CA GLU A 75 -0.10 8.59 -6.49
C GLU A 75 -0.37 7.31 -5.69
N THR A 76 0.09 6.16 -6.19
CA THR A 76 0.00 4.86 -5.52
C THR A 76 1.36 4.20 -5.51
N LEU A 77 1.89 3.94 -4.32
CA LEU A 77 3.13 3.19 -4.09
C LEU A 77 2.80 1.77 -3.67
N GLU A 78 3.37 0.79 -4.35
CA GLU A 78 3.31 -0.61 -3.95
C GLU A 78 4.66 -1.07 -3.44
N ILE A 79 4.66 -1.64 -2.24
CA ILE A 79 5.83 -2.19 -1.55
C ILE A 79 5.65 -3.71 -1.49
N SER A 80 6.45 -4.38 -2.31
CA SER A 80 6.48 -5.82 -2.52
C SER A 80 7.03 -6.56 -1.28
N PRO A 81 6.63 -7.82 -1.03
CA PRO A 81 7.11 -8.55 0.15
C PRO A 81 8.62 -8.86 0.08
N ILE A 82 9.24 -8.73 -1.09
CA ILE A 82 10.69 -8.91 -1.25
C ILE A 82 11.49 -7.66 -0.87
N ASN A 83 10.86 -6.48 -0.81
CA ASN A 83 11.56 -5.26 -0.43
C ASN A 83 11.87 -5.27 1.07
N THR A 84 13.11 -4.95 1.39
CA THR A 84 13.59 -4.72 2.76
C THR A 84 13.36 -3.27 3.18
N VAL A 85 13.58 -2.98 4.46
CA VAL A 85 13.58 -1.60 4.97
C VAL A 85 14.65 -0.75 4.25
N ALA A 86 15.83 -1.32 3.99
CA ALA A 86 16.91 -0.62 3.30
C ALA A 86 16.54 -0.26 1.85
N ASP A 87 15.91 -1.19 1.11
CA ASP A 87 15.40 -0.90 -0.24
C ASP A 87 14.43 0.29 -0.21
N HIS A 88 13.54 0.31 0.78
CA HIS A 88 12.61 1.41 0.93
C HIS A 88 13.32 2.73 1.29
N GLU A 89 14.26 2.71 2.23
CA GLU A 89 15.04 3.90 2.63
C GLU A 89 15.85 4.48 1.47
N HIS A 90 16.34 3.64 0.56
CA HIS A 90 17.02 4.11 -0.65
C HIS A 90 16.06 4.76 -1.65
N LEU A 91 14.82 4.27 -1.77
CA LEU A 91 13.83 4.85 -2.67
C LEU A 91 13.21 6.14 -2.12
N ALA A 92 12.97 6.22 -0.80
CA ALA A 92 12.17 7.26 -0.17
C ALA A 92 12.59 8.71 -0.52
N PRO A 93 13.90 9.07 -0.60
CA PRO A 93 14.33 10.42 -0.98
C PRO A 93 13.83 10.88 -2.36
N PHE A 94 13.59 9.93 -3.27
CA PHE A 94 13.13 10.23 -4.63
C PHE A 94 11.62 10.38 -4.74
N LEU A 95 10.86 10.22 -3.65
CA LEU A 95 9.39 10.29 -3.66
C LEU A 95 8.88 11.63 -3.12
N GLU A 96 8.03 12.30 -3.90
CA GLU A 96 7.32 13.49 -3.44
C GLU A 96 6.07 13.07 -2.63
N LEU A 97 6.23 12.91 -1.32
CA LEU A 97 5.19 12.36 -0.43
C LEU A 97 3.86 13.11 -0.49
N GLY A 98 3.87 14.43 -0.74
CA GLY A 98 2.64 15.23 -0.88
C GLY A 98 1.74 14.81 -2.05
N THR A 99 2.26 14.02 -2.99
CA THR A 99 1.47 13.47 -4.11
C THR A 99 0.92 12.07 -3.86
N LEU A 100 1.40 11.41 -2.79
CA LEU A 100 1.06 10.03 -2.45
C LEU A 100 -0.32 9.95 -1.80
N LYS A 101 -1.24 9.28 -2.49
CA LYS A 101 -2.61 9.06 -2.01
C LYS A 101 -2.72 7.71 -1.31
N SER A 102 -2.13 6.68 -1.92
CA SER A 102 -2.29 5.30 -1.48
C SER A 102 -0.95 4.57 -1.36
N VAL A 103 -0.83 3.73 -0.34
CA VAL A 103 0.24 2.73 -0.21
C VAL A 103 -0.37 1.34 -0.17
N ILE A 104 0.13 0.44 -1.00
CA ILE A 104 -0.16 -0.99 -0.94
C ILE A 104 1.08 -1.67 -0.39
N TYR A 105 0.96 -2.40 0.70
CA TYR A 105 2.12 -2.90 1.43
C TYR A 105 1.95 -4.37 1.81
N ALA A 106 2.79 -5.22 1.23
CA ALA A 106 2.86 -6.63 1.54
C ALA A 106 3.83 -6.90 2.69
N MET A 107 3.30 -6.90 3.92
CA MET A 107 4.08 -7.00 5.13
C MET A 107 4.46 -8.44 5.48
N ASN A 108 5.73 -8.62 5.84
CA ASN A 108 6.28 -9.79 6.49
C ASN A 108 7.27 -9.39 7.60
N ALA A 109 7.88 -10.39 8.25
CA ALA A 109 8.77 -10.16 9.38
C ALA A 109 9.99 -9.26 9.05
N ARG A 110 10.45 -9.24 7.79
CA ARG A 110 11.66 -8.52 7.37
C ARG A 110 11.43 -7.04 7.10
N ASN A 111 10.20 -6.67 6.77
CA ASN A 111 9.91 -5.31 6.31
C ASN A 111 8.94 -4.56 7.22
N ARG A 112 8.46 -5.16 8.32
CA ARG A 112 7.46 -4.59 9.25
C ARG A 112 7.71 -3.14 9.68
N GLU A 113 8.97 -2.74 9.79
CA GLU A 113 9.40 -1.41 10.24
C GLU A 113 9.08 -0.32 9.20
N ILE A 114 8.70 -0.70 7.97
CA ILE A 114 8.16 0.22 6.97
C ILE A 114 6.85 0.86 7.45
N LEU A 115 6.09 0.21 8.35
CA LEU A 115 4.88 0.83 8.92
C LEU A 115 5.17 2.14 9.66
N ASP A 116 6.40 2.32 10.15
CA ASP A 116 6.79 3.49 10.91
C ASP A 116 7.29 4.66 10.05
N LYS A 117 7.40 4.44 8.74
CA LYS A 117 7.95 5.40 7.79
C LYS A 117 6.91 6.46 7.36
N PRO A 118 7.36 7.67 6.98
CA PRO A 118 6.48 8.81 6.79
C PRO A 118 5.46 8.60 5.68
N GLU A 119 5.81 7.95 4.58
CA GLU A 119 4.88 7.69 3.48
C GLU A 119 3.72 6.77 3.88
N VAL A 120 3.95 5.79 4.76
CA VAL A 120 2.87 4.98 5.33
C VAL A 120 2.05 5.79 6.35
N LYS A 121 2.72 6.55 7.24
CA LYS A 121 2.05 7.35 8.26
C LYS A 121 1.25 8.53 7.70
N THR A 122 1.65 9.08 6.56
CA THR A 122 1.02 10.27 5.97
C THR A 122 0.06 9.95 4.82
N CYS A 123 0.14 8.75 4.21
CA CYS A 123 -0.79 8.40 3.13
C CYS A 123 -2.25 8.44 3.61
N LYS A 124 -3.14 8.81 2.68
CA LYS A 124 -4.58 8.83 2.95
C LYS A 124 -5.14 7.40 2.97
N GLU A 125 -4.64 6.53 2.10
CA GLU A 125 -5.12 5.17 1.92
C GLU A 125 -3.98 4.17 2.12
N LEU A 126 -4.14 3.21 3.03
CA LEU A 126 -3.18 2.13 3.26
C LEU A 126 -3.87 0.78 3.09
N THR A 127 -3.37 -0.02 2.16
CA THR A 127 -3.78 -1.42 1.99
C THR A 127 -2.67 -2.33 2.48
N LEU A 128 -2.91 -3.03 3.58
CA LEU A 128 -1.98 -4.00 4.15
C LEU A 128 -2.33 -5.41 3.69
N ILE A 129 -1.33 -6.10 3.14
CA ILE A 129 -1.41 -7.49 2.74
C ILE A 129 -0.45 -8.27 3.64
N THR A 130 -0.98 -9.11 4.52
CA THR A 130 -0.15 -9.96 5.38
C THR A 130 -0.83 -11.29 5.65
N ARG A 131 -0.01 -12.31 5.93
CA ARG A 131 -0.49 -13.62 6.42
C ARG A 131 -0.64 -13.66 7.94
N SER A 132 -0.28 -12.58 8.65
CA SER A 132 -0.56 -12.47 10.08
C SER A 132 -2.05 -12.61 10.32
N ARG A 133 -2.42 -13.33 11.38
CA ARG A 133 -3.81 -13.35 11.89
C ARG A 133 -4.05 -12.31 12.98
N HIS A 134 -2.98 -11.73 13.52
CA HIS A 134 -3.07 -10.73 14.58
C HIS A 134 -3.14 -9.34 14.00
N PHE A 135 -4.12 -8.56 14.48
CA PHE A 135 -4.27 -7.17 14.12
C PHE A 135 -2.98 -6.41 14.44
N PRO A 136 -2.41 -5.64 13.49
CA PRO A 136 -1.23 -4.84 13.75
C PRO A 136 -1.56 -3.73 14.75
N LEU A 137 -1.33 -3.97 16.04
CA LEU A 137 -1.61 -3.04 17.14
C LEU A 137 -0.95 -1.67 16.91
N THR A 138 0.21 -1.64 16.25
CA THR A 138 0.90 -0.40 15.86
C THR A 138 0.08 0.45 14.89
N LEU A 139 -0.73 -0.16 14.02
CA LEU A 139 -1.62 0.57 13.11
C LEU A 139 -2.86 1.07 13.84
N GLU A 140 -3.40 0.33 14.81
CA GLU A 140 -4.50 0.82 15.67
C GLU A 140 -4.08 2.10 16.40
N THR A 141 -2.94 2.07 17.09
CA THR A 141 -2.46 3.25 17.83
C THR A 141 -2.11 4.40 16.89
N THR A 142 -1.48 4.11 15.74
CA THR A 142 -1.15 5.14 14.74
C THR A 142 -2.41 5.81 14.21
N TRP A 143 -3.45 5.04 13.86
CA TRP A 143 -4.67 5.59 13.28
C TRP A 143 -5.51 6.35 14.30
N LEU A 144 -5.66 5.81 15.52
CA LEU A 144 -6.38 6.47 16.61
C LEU A 144 -5.72 7.79 17.04
N ALA A 145 -4.40 7.83 17.09
CA ALA A 145 -3.65 9.03 17.46
C ALA A 145 -3.43 9.99 16.28
N SER A 146 -3.81 9.61 15.06
CA SER A 146 -3.50 10.42 13.87
C SER A 146 -4.40 11.64 13.72
N ASP A 147 -3.81 12.68 13.15
CA ASP A 147 -4.48 13.86 12.60
C ASP A 147 -4.92 13.65 11.14
N LYS A 148 -5.00 12.40 10.69
CA LYS A 148 -5.39 12.05 9.33
C LYS A 148 -6.75 12.69 8.98
N PRO A 149 -6.91 13.21 7.75
CA PRO A 149 -8.14 13.88 7.34
C PRO A 149 -9.29 12.89 7.19
N ILE A 150 -10.53 13.41 7.23
CA ILE A 150 -11.73 12.64 6.90
C ILE A 150 -11.61 12.00 5.51
N GLY A 151 -12.06 10.75 5.42
CA GLY A 151 -11.94 9.87 4.26
C GLY A 151 -10.59 9.14 4.16
N SER A 152 -9.71 9.26 5.16
CA SER A 152 -8.54 8.39 5.24
C SER A 152 -8.96 6.96 5.56
N ARG A 153 -8.35 5.98 4.89
CA ARG A 153 -8.77 4.58 4.94
C ARG A 153 -7.62 3.60 5.12
N PHE A 154 -7.84 2.61 5.95
CA PHE A 154 -7.00 1.43 6.09
C PHE A 154 -7.78 0.19 5.65
N SER A 155 -7.14 -0.71 4.93
CA SER A 155 -7.70 -1.99 4.52
C SER A 155 -6.70 -3.10 4.81
N TRP A 156 -7.18 -4.20 5.39
CA TRP A 156 -6.37 -5.38 5.70
C TRP A 156 -7.09 -6.67 5.30
N GLY A 157 -6.42 -7.50 4.50
CA GLY A 157 -6.97 -8.80 4.07
C GLY A 157 -7.02 -9.83 5.20
N GLN A 158 -8.14 -10.54 5.33
CA GLN A 158 -8.44 -11.56 6.32
C GLN A 158 -8.89 -12.89 5.69
N THR A 159 -8.34 -14.01 6.19
CA THR A 159 -8.66 -15.36 5.68
C THR A 159 -10.04 -15.82 6.09
N GLU A 160 -10.48 -15.41 7.27
CA GLU A 160 -11.75 -15.81 7.88
C GLU A 160 -12.46 -14.56 8.37
N TYR A 161 -13.77 -14.46 8.12
CA TYR A 161 -14.56 -13.32 8.58
C TYR A 161 -14.68 -13.29 10.11
N GLN A 162 -14.54 -14.44 10.78
CA GLN A 162 -14.52 -14.49 12.25
C GLN A 162 -13.41 -13.61 12.83
N GLY A 163 -12.22 -13.61 12.23
CA GLY A 163 -11.14 -12.72 12.69
C GLY A 163 -11.46 -11.22 12.56
N VAL A 164 -12.36 -10.84 11.64
CA VAL A 164 -12.87 -9.46 11.56
C VAL A 164 -13.80 -9.16 12.74
N LEU A 165 -14.68 -10.10 13.09
CA LEU A 165 -15.62 -9.97 14.20
C LEU A 165 -14.90 -9.93 15.56
N ASP A 166 -13.89 -10.77 15.76
CA ASP A 166 -13.08 -10.78 16.99
C ASP A 166 -12.39 -9.43 17.23
N ILE A 167 -11.99 -8.73 16.15
CA ILE A 167 -11.44 -7.38 16.25
C ILE A 167 -12.52 -6.40 16.69
N PHE A 168 -13.73 -6.47 16.13
CA PHE A 168 -14.84 -5.60 16.53
C PHE A 168 -15.17 -5.75 18.01
N GLU A 169 -15.35 -6.99 18.47
CA GLU A 169 -15.64 -7.31 19.88
C GLU A 169 -14.58 -6.70 20.82
N ARG A 170 -13.29 -6.87 20.48
CA ARG A 170 -12.19 -6.24 21.23
C ARG A 170 -12.29 -4.72 21.30
N PHE A 171 -12.67 -4.05 20.20
CA PHE A 171 -12.83 -2.59 20.21
C PHE A 171 -14.06 -2.13 21.02
N GLU A 172 -15.13 -2.93 21.04
CA GLU A 172 -16.28 -2.66 21.91
C GLU A 172 -15.89 -2.79 23.39
N GLU A 173 -15.28 -3.92 23.77
CA GLU A 173 -14.91 -4.23 25.15
C GLU A 173 -13.82 -3.32 25.71
N GLU A 174 -12.76 -3.07 24.94
CA GLU A 174 -11.57 -2.38 25.43
C GLU A 174 -11.58 -0.87 25.19
N LYS A 175 -12.34 -0.39 24.18
CA LYS A 175 -12.30 1.02 23.74
C LYS A 175 -13.65 1.73 23.79
N GLY A 176 -14.73 1.01 24.11
CA GLY A 176 -16.07 1.58 24.10
C GLY A 176 -16.55 1.94 22.69
N ALA A 177 -16.06 1.23 21.66
CA ALA A 177 -16.66 1.31 20.34
C ALA A 177 -18.12 0.85 20.42
N VAL A 178 -18.98 1.40 19.57
CA VAL A 178 -20.40 1.04 19.53
C VAL A 178 -20.74 0.37 18.20
N PRO A 179 -21.68 -0.58 18.17
CA PRO A 179 -22.15 -1.19 16.94
C PRO A 179 -22.57 -0.14 15.91
N TRP A 180 -22.15 -0.35 14.66
CA TRP A 180 -22.43 0.58 13.58
C TRP A 180 -22.59 -0.15 12.24
N LYS A 181 -23.23 0.51 11.29
CA LYS A 181 -23.53 -0.05 9.98
C LYS A 181 -23.04 0.87 8.88
N HIS A 182 -22.13 0.36 8.05
CA HIS A 182 -21.52 1.19 7.03
C HIS A 182 -22.51 1.56 5.91
N PRO A 183 -22.78 2.86 5.61
CA PRO A 183 -23.75 3.30 4.61
C PRO A 183 -23.53 2.68 3.22
N ARG A 184 -22.26 2.64 2.78
CA ARG A 184 -21.86 2.04 1.49
C ARG A 184 -22.04 0.51 1.39
N LEU A 185 -22.24 -0.21 2.48
CA LEU A 185 -22.35 -1.68 2.46
C LEU A 185 -23.81 -2.18 2.43
N GLY A 186 -24.79 -1.28 2.56
CA GLY A 186 -26.20 -1.66 2.52
C GLY A 186 -26.59 -2.64 3.62
N ASN A 187 -27.47 -3.60 3.32
CA ASN A 187 -28.04 -4.53 4.29
C ASN A 187 -27.40 -5.93 4.30
N SER A 188 -26.17 -6.10 3.78
CA SER A 188 -25.51 -7.41 3.84
C SER A 188 -25.12 -7.79 5.26
N PHE A 189 -25.01 -9.10 5.55
CA PHE A 189 -24.44 -9.60 6.80
C PHE A 189 -23.02 -9.05 7.04
N SER A 190 -22.27 -8.79 5.98
CA SER A 190 -20.94 -8.17 6.11
C SER A 190 -20.97 -6.67 6.39
N ALA A 191 -22.14 -6.03 6.46
CA ALA A 191 -22.25 -4.58 6.71
C ALA A 191 -22.13 -4.21 8.20
N HIS A 192 -21.99 -5.21 9.08
CA HIS A 192 -21.70 -5.01 10.49
C HIS A 192 -20.30 -4.45 10.68
N GLY A 193 -20.22 -3.50 11.61
CA GLY A 193 -19.01 -2.82 11.99
C GLY A 193 -19.18 -2.17 13.33
N VAL A 194 -18.18 -1.42 13.74
CA VAL A 194 -18.19 -0.65 14.99
C VAL A 194 -17.69 0.76 14.69
N LYS A 195 -18.10 1.73 15.49
CA LYS A 195 -17.58 3.08 15.43
C LYS A 195 -17.04 3.52 16.77
N LEU A 196 -15.98 4.31 16.75
CA LEU A 196 -15.34 4.87 17.93
C LEU A 196 -15.14 6.37 17.71
N SER A 197 -15.59 7.19 18.66
CA SER A 197 -15.39 8.64 18.53
C SER A 197 -13.92 9.01 18.71
N MET A 198 -13.41 9.84 17.79
CA MET A 198 -12.07 10.42 17.86
C MET A 198 -12.08 11.84 18.45
N GLY A 199 -13.25 12.35 18.84
CA GLY A 199 -13.44 13.75 19.20
C GLY A 199 -13.34 14.71 18.01
N GLY A 200 -13.72 15.97 18.22
CA GLY A 200 -13.66 17.00 17.17
C GLY A 200 -14.57 16.73 15.98
N GLY A 201 -15.72 16.07 16.19
CA GLY A 201 -16.69 15.75 15.13
C GLY A 201 -16.20 14.67 14.15
N ARG A 202 -15.32 13.77 14.60
CA ARG A 202 -14.78 12.68 13.79
C ARG A 202 -14.99 11.34 14.48
N ASP A 203 -15.33 10.34 13.68
CA ASP A 203 -15.46 8.95 14.13
C ASP A 203 -14.49 8.07 13.33
N LEU A 204 -13.85 7.13 14.02
CA LEU A 204 -13.16 6.01 13.39
C LEU A 204 -14.17 4.88 13.24
N VAL A 205 -14.56 4.59 12.01
CA VAL A 205 -15.44 3.46 11.71
C VAL A 205 -14.63 2.25 11.27
N MET A 206 -15.02 1.08 11.73
CA MET A 206 -14.41 -0.20 11.41
C MET A 206 -15.49 -1.10 10.83
N PHE A 207 -15.21 -1.77 9.71
CA PHE A 207 -16.19 -2.58 9.02
C PHE A 207 -15.54 -3.69 8.22
N GLY A 208 -16.31 -4.73 7.92
CA GLY A 208 -15.84 -5.88 7.17
C GLY A 208 -16.41 -5.91 5.76
N GLY A 209 -15.83 -6.73 4.88
CA GLY A 209 -16.38 -6.92 3.56
C GLY A 209 -15.81 -8.12 2.83
N ALA A 210 -16.53 -8.60 1.82
CA ALA A 210 -15.94 -9.47 0.82
C ALA A 210 -14.93 -8.67 -0.02
N THR A 211 -13.74 -9.21 -0.22
CA THR A 211 -12.68 -8.56 -0.99
C THR A 211 -13.14 -8.36 -2.44
N LYS A 212 -13.33 -7.10 -2.88
CA LYS A 212 -13.86 -6.82 -4.23
C LYS A 212 -12.82 -6.98 -5.34
N THR A 213 -11.53 -6.81 -5.08
CA THR A 213 -10.45 -7.03 -6.07
C THR A 213 -9.07 -6.91 -5.43
N GLU A 214 -8.23 -7.95 -5.55
CA GLU A 214 -6.99 -7.94 -6.34
C GLU A 214 -6.40 -9.36 -6.42
N LYS A 215 -6.57 -10.02 -7.56
CA LYS A 215 -6.05 -11.38 -7.81
C LYS A 215 -4.52 -11.46 -7.78
N ARG A 216 -3.81 -10.32 -7.85
CA ARG A 216 -2.34 -10.28 -7.93
C ARG A 216 -1.65 -10.81 -6.67
N PHE A 217 -2.27 -10.68 -5.50
CA PHE A 217 -1.63 -11.04 -4.23
C PHE A 217 -2.25 -12.25 -3.52
N ASN A 218 -3.19 -12.96 -4.13
CA ASN A 218 -4.04 -13.92 -3.40
C ASN A 218 -4.58 -13.27 -2.11
N VAL A 219 -5.16 -12.08 -2.24
CA VAL A 219 -5.73 -11.39 -1.09
C VAL A 219 -6.83 -12.26 -0.52
N ALA A 220 -6.80 -12.39 0.79
CA ALA A 220 -7.73 -13.21 1.53
C ALA A 220 -9.19 -12.81 1.22
N PRO A 221 -10.17 -13.74 1.31
CA PRO A 221 -11.54 -13.52 0.82
C PRO A 221 -12.29 -12.40 1.53
N TRP A 222 -11.82 -11.99 2.71
CA TRP A 222 -12.42 -10.94 3.53
C TRP A 222 -11.47 -9.76 3.71
N THR A 223 -12.02 -8.59 3.99
CA THR A 223 -11.29 -7.42 4.45
C THR A 223 -11.80 -6.96 5.80
N PHE A 224 -10.88 -6.51 6.64
CA PHE A 224 -11.13 -5.56 7.71
C PHE A 224 -10.74 -4.18 7.19
N ASP A 225 -11.63 -3.21 7.36
CA ASP A 225 -11.46 -1.84 6.90
C ASP A 225 -11.63 -0.88 8.07
N MET A 226 -10.84 0.20 8.07
CA MET A 226 -11.03 1.35 8.95
C MET A 226 -11.16 2.60 8.09
N GLU A 227 -12.05 3.52 8.46
CA GLU A 227 -12.17 4.82 7.80
C GLU A 227 -12.42 5.91 8.83
N ILE A 228 -11.77 7.07 8.65
CA ILE A 228 -12.08 8.28 9.42
C ILE A 228 -13.25 8.96 8.74
N MET A 229 -14.39 9.04 9.41
CA MET A 229 -15.60 9.69 8.91
C MET A 229 -15.91 10.94 9.73
N ALA A 230 -16.69 11.86 9.14
CA ALA A 230 -17.37 12.86 9.95
C ALA A 230 -18.30 12.13 10.92
N ALA A 231 -18.33 12.58 12.17
CA ALA A 231 -19.34 12.11 13.11
C ALA A 231 -20.73 12.45 12.55
N ASP A 232 -21.70 11.59 12.82
CA ASP A 232 -23.10 11.92 12.58
C ASP A 232 -23.39 13.24 13.33
N ASP A 233 -23.96 14.26 12.67
CA ASP A 233 -24.34 15.52 13.32
C ASP A 233 -25.17 15.18 14.57
N ALA A 234 -24.69 15.61 15.75
CA ALA A 234 -25.37 15.41 17.03
C ALA A 234 -26.63 16.29 17.14
#